data_AF-A0A3S1CCH2-F1
#
_entry.id   AF-A0A3S1CCH2-F1
#
_cell.length_a   1.000
_cell.length_b   1.000
_cell.length_c   1.000
_cell.angle_alpha   90.00
_cell.angle_beta   90.00
_cell.angle_gamma   90.00
#
_symmetry.space_group_name_H-M   'P 1'
#
loop_
_entity.id
_entity.type
_entity.pdbx_description
1 polymer ?
#
loop_
_entity_poly.entity_id
_entity_poly.type
_entity_poly.pdbx_seq_one_letter_code
_entity_poly.pdbx_strand_id
1 'polypeptide(L)'
;FGPIIGGGIVAVSSWQWVFLVHVPVAALAFALALMGVHESKDPQAGKLDVAGILTLSPSVFCLVFYIIQGPDLGFSSPAALAILGISIVSFIAFLIAEKVSQRPMFDFSVFRIRPFSGAVVGSAAMNLSYWPFMIYLPIWFHAGLG
;
A
#
# COMPACT_ATOMS: atom_id res chain seq x y z
N PHE A 1 -12.49 -11.38 -9.89
CA PHE A 1 -12.20 -12.13 -11.12
C PHE A 1 -11.03 -13.12 -11.00
N GLY A 2 -10.09 -12.94 -10.06
CA GLY A 2 -8.97 -13.87 -9.85
C GLY A 2 -9.32 -15.33 -9.53
N PRO A 3 -10.32 -15.65 -8.68
CA PRO A 3 -10.60 -17.05 -8.30
C PRO A 3 -11.18 -17.90 -9.43
N ILE A 4 -12.05 -17.33 -10.28
CA ILE A 4 -12.68 -18.05 -11.40
C ILE A 4 -11.66 -18.33 -12.50
N ILE A 5 -10.83 -17.33 -12.84
CA ILE A 5 -9.78 -17.47 -13.85
C ILE A 5 -8.66 -18.38 -13.34
N GLY A 6 -8.23 -18.20 -12.08
CA GLY A 6 -7.23 -19.05 -11.44
C GLY A 6 -7.71 -20.50 -11.30
N GLY A 7 -8.96 -20.71 -10.88
CA GLY A 7 -9.57 -22.04 -10.80
C GLY A 7 -9.70 -22.71 -12.16
N GLY A 8 -10.09 -21.96 -13.21
CA GLY A 8 -10.11 -22.47 -14.58
C GLY A 8 -8.72 -22.84 -15.12
N ILE A 9 -7.70 -22.03 -14.83
CA ILE A 9 -6.32 -22.32 -15.24
C ILE A 9 -5.77 -23.55 -14.52
N VAL A 10 -6.06 -23.72 -13.23
CA VAL A 10 -5.65 -24.90 -12.46
C VAL A 10 -6.42 -26.16 -12.87
N ALA A 11 -7.68 -26.02 -13.29
CA ALA A 11 -8.48 -27.16 -13.75
C ALA A 11 -8.00 -27.70 -15.11
N VAL A 12 -7.38 -26.86 -15.95
CA VAL A 12 -6.97 -27.22 -17.31
C VAL A 12 -5.43 -27.32 -17.45
N SER A 13 -4.67 -26.76 -16.51
CA SER A 13 -3.21 -26.66 -16.55
C SER A 13 -2.57 -26.67 -15.15
N SER A 14 -1.26 -26.40 -15.07
CA SER A 14 -0.53 -26.34 -13.80
C SER A 14 -0.68 -24.99 -13.09
N TRP A 15 -0.54 -24.97 -11.76
CA TRP A 15 -0.57 -23.76 -10.92
C TRP A 15 0.37 -22.64 -11.40
N GLN A 16 1.49 -23.00 -12.04
CA GLN A 16 2.46 -22.05 -12.60
C GLN A 16 1.84 -21.11 -13.64
N TRP A 17 0.85 -21.59 -14.40
CA TRP A 17 0.18 -20.79 -15.42
C TRP A 17 -0.64 -19.64 -14.84
N VAL A 18 -1.08 -19.72 -13.58
CA VAL A 18 -1.77 -18.62 -12.89
C VAL A 18 -0.86 -17.38 -12.81
N PHE A 19 0.45 -17.59 -12.66
CA PHE A 19 1.44 -16.51 -12.67
C PHE A 19 1.90 -16.17 -14.09
N LEU A 20 2.18 -17.18 -14.93
CA LEU A 20 2.71 -16.96 -16.28
C LEU A 20 1.77 -16.17 -17.18
N VAL A 21 0.45 -16.22 -16.96
CA VAL A 21 -0.53 -15.39 -17.70
C VAL A 21 -0.27 -13.88 -17.55
N HIS A 22 0.34 -13.45 -16.45
CA HIS A 22 0.69 -12.04 -16.25
C HIS A 22 1.89 -11.61 -17.12
N VAL A 23 2.77 -12.54 -17.51
CA VAL A 23 3.95 -12.25 -18.33
C VAL A 23 3.60 -11.66 -19.71
N PRO A 24 2.75 -12.30 -20.55
CA PRO A 24 2.39 -11.74 -21.84
C PRO A 24 1.60 -10.42 -21.70
N VAL A 25 0.76 -10.30 -20.68
CA VAL A 25 0.02 -9.07 -20.39
C VAL A 25 0.98 -7.92 -20.04
N ALA A 26 1.96 -8.18 -19.17
CA ALA A 26 2.99 -7.22 -18.82
C ALA A 26 3.87 -6.84 -20.01
N ALA A 27 4.27 -7.82 -20.82
CA ALA A 27 5.05 -7.58 -22.03
C ALA A 27 4.29 -6.71 -23.04
N LEU A 28 3.00 -6.95 -23.24
CA LEU A 28 2.14 -6.14 -24.10
C LEU A 28 2.00 -4.71 -23.55
N ALA A 29 1.70 -4.57 -22.26
CA ALA A 29 1.60 -3.26 -21.61
C ALA A 29 2.92 -2.47 -21.71
N PHE A 30 4.07 -3.14 -21.53
CA PHE A 30 5.39 -2.55 -21.66
C PHE A 30 5.67 -2.09 -23.10
N ALA A 31 5.36 -2.93 -24.10
CA ALA A 31 5.50 -2.56 -25.51
C ALA A 31 4.63 -1.34 -25.88
N LEU A 32 3.39 -1.32 -25.43
CA LEU A 32 2.49 -0.17 -25.63
C LEU A 32 3.01 1.09 -24.92
N ALA A 33 3.56 0.95 -23.71
CA ALA A 33 4.16 2.06 -22.98
C ALA A 33 5.36 2.64 -23.76
N LEU A 34 6.25 1.81 -24.29
CA LEU A 34 7.38 2.26 -25.12
C LEU A 34 6.94 2.98 -26.39
N MET A 35 5.82 2.58 -26.99
CA MET A 35 5.30 3.19 -28.22
C MET A 35 4.50 4.47 -27.98
N GLY A 36 3.81 4.58 -26.84
CA GLY A 36 2.81 5.62 -26.60
C GLY A 36 3.16 6.65 -25.53
N VAL A 37 4.09 6.34 -24.62
CA VAL A 37 4.44 7.25 -23.51
C VAL A 37 5.45 8.27 -23.99
N HIS A 38 4.97 9.49 -24.25
CA HIS A 38 5.85 10.64 -24.33
C HIS A 38 6.28 11.05 -22.92
N GLU A 39 7.58 11.08 -22.71
CA GLU A 39 8.19 11.43 -21.43
C GLU A 39 7.89 12.90 -21.10
N SER A 40 6.90 13.15 -20.23
CA SER A 40 6.61 14.50 -19.73
C SER A 40 7.68 14.89 -18.71
N LYS A 41 8.81 15.39 -19.19
CA LYS A 41 9.85 15.99 -18.35
C LYS A 41 9.45 17.41 -18.00
N ASP A 42 9.20 17.66 -16.72
CA ASP A 42 9.09 19.01 -16.17
C ASP A 42 10.51 19.55 -15.86
N PRO A 43 11.03 20.53 -16.62
CA PRO A 43 12.36 21.12 -16.38
C PRO A 43 12.44 21.90 -15.06
N GLN A 44 11.29 22.19 -14.42
CA GLN A 44 11.19 22.85 -13.12
C GLN A 44 10.76 21.90 -12.00
N ALA A 45 10.86 20.58 -12.20
CA ALA A 45 10.69 19.61 -11.13
C ALA A 45 11.60 20.00 -9.95
N GLY A 46 10.98 20.49 -8.87
CA GLY A 46 11.71 20.98 -7.70
C GLY A 46 12.46 19.86 -7.00
N LYS A 47 13.32 20.24 -6.07
CA LYS A 47 14.06 19.27 -5.25
C LYS A 47 13.08 18.33 -4.54
N LEU A 48 13.32 17.03 -4.68
CA LEU A 48 12.59 15.96 -4.00
C LEU A 48 12.67 16.16 -2.47
N ASP A 49 11.56 15.97 -1.77
CA ASP A 49 11.53 16.04 -0.30
C ASP A 49 12.14 14.77 0.33
N VAL A 50 13.47 14.72 0.33
CA VAL A 50 14.23 13.58 0.88
C VAL A 50 14.00 13.44 2.39
N ALA A 51 13.81 14.55 3.11
CA ALA A 51 13.57 14.52 4.55
C ALA A 51 12.21 13.91 4.88
N GLY A 52 11.16 14.28 4.13
CA GLY A 52 9.84 13.67 4.23
C GLY A 52 9.89 12.17 3.91
N ILE A 53 10.56 11.78 2.82
CA ILE A 53 10.68 10.36 2.42
C ILE A 53 11.39 9.53 3.49
N LEU A 54 12.52 10.02 4.02
CA LEU A 54 13.33 9.29 5.00
C LEU A 54 12.67 9.18 6.37
N THR A 55 11.72 10.05 6.69
CA THR A 55 11.00 10.01 7.98
C THR A 55 9.69 9.23 7.88
N LEU A 56 8.95 9.38 6.78
CA LEU A 56 7.68 8.68 6.56
C LEU A 56 7.87 7.18 6.28
N SER A 57 8.85 6.82 5.45
CA SER A 57 9.08 5.42 5.06
C SER A 57 9.33 4.49 6.25
N PRO A 58 10.27 4.79 7.18
CA PRO A 58 10.47 3.95 8.36
C PRO A 58 9.28 3.99 9.32
N SER A 59 8.56 5.11 9.41
CA SER A 59 7.35 5.19 10.23
C SER A 59 6.30 4.19 9.77
N VAL A 60 5.93 4.23 8.49
CA VAL A 60 4.94 3.31 7.92
C VAL A 60 5.44 1.87 7.98
N PHE A 61 6.72 1.63 7.67
CA PHE A 61 7.31 0.29 7.74
C PHE A 61 7.23 -0.30 9.15
N CYS A 62 7.70 0.43 10.16
CA CYS A 62 7.67 -0.05 11.55
C CYS A 62 6.24 -0.29 12.04
N LEU A 63 5.29 0.57 11.69
CA LEU A 63 3.89 0.39 12.06
C LEU A 63 3.30 -0.89 11.45
N VAL A 64 3.48 -1.07 10.14
CA VAL A 64 2.99 -2.27 9.43
C VAL A 64 3.68 -3.52 9.95
N PHE A 65 4.99 -3.47 10.20
CA PHE A 65 5.74 -4.58 10.75
C PHE A 65 5.24 -4.98 12.15
N TYR A 66 4.95 -4.01 13.02
CA TYR A 66 4.37 -4.27 14.33
C TYR A 66 2.99 -4.96 14.23
N ILE A 67 2.15 -4.54 13.28
CA ILE A 67 0.82 -5.13 13.08
C ILE A 67 0.92 -6.57 12.56
N ILE A 68 1.79 -6.81 11.58
CA ILE A 68 1.92 -8.11 10.92
C ILE A 68 2.64 -9.12 11.82
N GLN A 69 3.79 -8.75 12.40
CA GLN A 69 4.60 -9.64 13.23
C GLN A 69 4.24 -9.60 14.73
N GLY A 70 3.32 -8.72 15.15
CA GLY A 70 2.86 -8.61 16.53
C GLY A 70 2.34 -9.93 17.13
N PRO A 71 1.59 -10.77 16.39
CA PRO A 71 1.19 -12.10 16.88
C PRO A 71 2.36 -13.04 17.18
N ASP A 72 3.42 -13.02 16.36
CA ASP A 72 4.59 -13.89 16.51
C ASP A 72 5.59 -13.37 17.55
N LEU A 73 5.82 -12.05 17.57
CA LEU A 73 6.74 -11.37 18.50
C LEU A 73 6.12 -11.15 19.88
N GLY A 74 4.79 -11.27 20.00
CA GLY A 74 4.02 -10.83 21.15
C GLY A 74 3.93 -9.30 21.22
N PHE A 75 2.71 -8.76 21.22
CA PHE A 75 2.45 -7.31 21.22
C PHE A 75 3.10 -6.53 22.38
N SER A 76 3.32 -7.20 23.51
CA SER A 76 3.92 -6.62 24.72
C SER A 76 5.40 -6.91 24.87
N SER A 77 6.06 -7.52 23.88
CA SER A 77 7.49 -7.77 23.97
C SER A 77 8.28 -6.45 23.88
N PRO A 78 9.47 -6.37 24.51
CA PRO A 78 10.33 -5.19 24.42
C PRO A 78 10.67 -4.82 22.97
N ALA A 79 10.82 -5.82 22.10
CA ALA A 79 11.08 -5.62 20.68
C ALA A 79 9.89 -4.97 19.97
N ALA A 80 8.66 -5.46 20.20
CA ALA A 80 7.46 -4.93 19.59
C ALA A 80 7.20 -3.48 20.04
N LEU A 81 7.38 -3.18 21.33
CA LEU A 81 7.27 -1.82 21.86
C LEU A 81 8.36 -0.88 21.33
N ALA A 82 9.60 -1.36 21.14
CA ALA A 82 10.66 -0.57 20.52
C ALA A 82 10.33 -0.20 19.07
N ILE A 83 9.82 -1.15 18.28
CA ILE A 83 9.39 -0.92 16.89
C ILE A 83 8.25 0.10 16.84
N LEU A 84 7.26 -0.04 17.72
CA LEU A 84 6.16 0.94 17.84
C LEU A 84 6.69 2.33 18.24
N GLY A 85 7.64 2.38 19.17
CA GLY A 85 8.32 3.62 19.56
C GLY A 85 9.04 4.29 18.40
N ILE A 86 9.82 3.54 17.63
CA ILE A 86 10.51 4.05 16.42
C ILE A 86 9.49 4.58 15.42
N SER A 87 8.39 3.85 15.19
CA SER A 87 7.32 4.28 14.30
C SER A 87 6.75 5.64 14.70
N ILE A 88 6.45 5.84 15.99
CA ILE A 88 5.90 7.09 16.52
C ILE A 88 6.91 8.23 16.42
N VAL A 89 8.17 7.98 16.79
CA VAL A 89 9.24 8.99 16.71
C VAL A 89 9.48 9.42 15.27
N SER A 90 9.56 8.48 14.33
CA SER A 90 9.70 8.78 12.91
C SER A 90 8.49 9.51 12.35
N PHE A 91 7.27 9.21 12.82
CA PHE A 91 6.07 9.94 12.42
C PHE A 91 6.08 11.40 12.91
N ILE A 92 6.47 11.63 14.16
CA ILE A 92 6.60 12.98 14.71
C ILE A 92 7.70 13.75 13.96
N ALA A 93 8.85 13.10 13.70
CA ALA A 93 9.92 13.69 12.90
C ALA A 93 9.44 14.05 11.48
N PHE A 94 8.60 13.22 10.86
CA PHE A 94 7.96 13.52 9.59
C PHE A 94 7.06 14.75 9.68
N LEU A 95 6.18 14.84 10.68
CA LEU A 95 5.31 16.02 10.86
C LEU A 95 6.11 17.33 11.05
N ILE A 96 7.26 17.25 11.71
CA ILE A 96 8.16 18.41 11.88
C ILE A 96 8.84 18.73 10.55
N ALA A 97 9.40 17.73 9.85
CA ALA A 97 10.03 17.89 8.55
C ALA A 97 9.06 18.52 7.54
N GLU A 98 7.81 18.06 7.51
CA GLU A 98 6.77 18.55 6.60
C GLU A 98 6.42 20.03 6.87
N LYS A 99 6.42 20.45 8.14
CA LYS A 99 6.17 21.85 8.52
C LYS A 99 7.33 22.79 8.20
N VAL A 100 8.55 22.27 8.16
CA VAL A 100 9.78 23.05 7.89
C VAL A 100 10.14 23.02 6.40
N SER A 101 9.70 22.00 5.66
CA SER A 101 9.95 21.81 4.24
C SER A 101 9.34 22.94 3.40
N GLN A 102 10.13 23.47 2.46
CA GLN A 102 9.70 24.52 1.52
C GLN A 102 8.75 23.98 0.43
N ARG A 103 8.72 22.65 0.22
CA ARG A 103 7.80 21.94 -0.68
C ARG A 103 7.34 20.65 0.01
N PRO A 104 6.38 20.72 0.94
CA PRO A 104 5.88 19.55 1.65
C PRO A 104 5.31 18.52 0.67
N MET A 105 5.50 17.24 0.95
CA MET A 105 4.90 16.13 0.18
C MET A 105 3.37 16.14 0.30
N PHE A 106 2.85 16.56 1.44
CA PHE A 106 1.45 16.66 1.80
C PHE A 106 1.09 18.10 2.14
N ASP A 107 0.23 18.67 1.30
CA ASP A 107 -0.46 19.90 1.67
C ASP A 107 -1.60 19.57 2.65
N PHE A 108 -1.32 19.73 3.95
CA PHE A 108 -2.31 19.51 4.99
C PHE A 108 -3.50 20.48 4.91
N SER A 109 -3.40 21.59 4.16
CA SER A 109 -4.51 22.53 4.00
C SER A 109 -5.70 21.91 3.26
N VAL A 110 -5.45 20.91 2.39
CA VAL A 110 -6.49 20.21 1.62
C VAL A 110 -7.42 19.43 2.55
N PHE A 111 -6.96 18.97 3.71
CA PHE A 111 -7.82 18.32 4.72
C PHE A 111 -8.84 19.27 5.36
N ARG A 112 -8.69 20.60 5.21
CA ARG A 112 -9.74 21.55 5.61
C ARG A 112 -10.94 21.50 4.66
N ILE A 113 -10.78 20.97 3.45
CA ILE A 113 -11.85 20.81 2.47
C ILE A 113 -12.69 19.59 2.87
N ARG A 114 -13.88 19.84 3.44
CA ARG A 114 -14.77 18.78 3.95
C ARG A 114 -15.06 17.68 2.93
N PRO A 115 -15.37 17.97 1.64
CA PRO A 115 -15.54 16.92 0.64
C PRO A 115 -14.30 16.05 0.43
N PHE A 116 -13.10 16.66 0.45
CA PHE A 116 -11.85 15.92 0.27
C PHE A 116 -11.59 14.98 1.45
N SER A 117 -11.68 15.50 2.67
CA SER A 117 -11.53 14.69 3.88
C SER A 117 -12.58 13.58 3.97
N GLY A 118 -13.83 13.87 3.57
CA GLY A 118 -14.88 12.86 3.46
C GLY A 118 -14.54 11.76 2.46
N ALA A 119 -14.01 12.13 1.29
CA ALA A 119 -13.58 11.16 0.27
C ALA A 119 -12.42 10.29 0.74
N VAL A 120 -11.42 10.87 1.43
CA VAL A 120 -10.27 10.12 1.99
C VAL A 120 -10.74 9.14 3.07
N VAL A 121 -11.57 9.60 4.02
CA VAL A 121 -12.13 8.74 5.07
C VAL A 121 -13.01 7.64 4.47
N GLY A 122 -13.84 7.98 3.49
CA GLY A 122 -14.67 7.02 2.76
C GLY A 122 -13.83 5.95 2.05
N SER A 123 -12.76 6.37 1.35
CA SER A 123 -11.83 5.45 0.70
C SER A 123 -11.11 4.55 1.70
N ALA A 124 -10.69 5.09 2.84
CA ALA A 124 -10.06 4.31 3.91
C ALA A 124 -11.05 3.28 4.50
N ALA A 125 -12.28 3.69 4.82
CA ALA A 125 -13.33 2.82 5.34
C ALA A 125 -13.70 1.70 4.35
N MET A 126 -13.78 2.05 3.06
CA MET A 126 -14.01 1.09 1.99
C MET A 126 -12.89 0.06 1.93
N ASN A 127 -11.61 0.48 1.94
CA ASN A 127 -10.47 -0.44 1.90
C ASN A 127 -10.41 -1.35 3.14
N LEU A 128 -10.65 -0.79 4.33
CA LEU A 128 -10.68 -1.55 5.58
C LEU A 128 -11.78 -2.61 5.62
N SER A 129 -12.90 -2.37 4.93
CA SER A 129 -14.01 -3.32 4.86
C SER A 129 -13.83 -4.33 3.73
N TYR A 130 -13.41 -3.86 2.55
CA TYR A 130 -13.32 -4.66 1.33
C TYR A 130 -12.23 -5.74 1.39
N TRP A 131 -11.03 -5.41 1.88
CA TRP A 131 -9.90 -6.34 1.88
C TRP A 131 -10.11 -7.56 2.80
N PRO A 132 -10.49 -7.39 4.08
CA PRO A 132 -10.84 -8.53 4.92
C PRO A 132 -11.99 -9.33 4.33
N PHE A 133 -13.04 -8.68 3.80
CA PHE A 133 -14.15 -9.38 3.17
C PHE A 133 -13.68 -10.27 2.00
N MET A 134 -12.82 -9.76 1.12
CA MET A 134 -12.26 -10.53 0.00
C MET A 134 -11.41 -11.74 0.45
N ILE A 135 -10.75 -11.67 1.60
CA ILE A 135 -9.92 -12.76 2.13
C ILE A 135 -10.78 -13.77 2.90
N TYR A 136 -11.63 -13.31 3.81
CA TYR A 136 -12.41 -14.17 4.70
C TYR A 136 -13.60 -14.83 4.01
N LEU A 137 -14.19 -14.22 2.97
CA LEU A 137 -15.34 -14.79 2.28
C LEU A 137 -15.01 -16.15 1.59
N PRO A 138 -13.94 -16.27 0.78
CA PRO A 138 -13.54 -17.57 0.23
C PRO A 138 -13.17 -18.59 1.30
N ILE A 139 -12.47 -18.17 2.36
CA ILE A 139 -12.11 -19.04 3.48
C ILE A 139 -13.38 -19.57 4.16
N TRP A 140 -14.39 -18.73 4.37
CA TRP A 140 -15.66 -19.14 4.95
C TRP A 140 -16.42 -20.13 4.06
N PHE A 141 -16.43 -19.92 2.74
CA PHE A 141 -17.02 -20.88 1.81
C PHE A 141 -16.30 -22.24 1.83
N HIS A 142 -14.96 -22.25 1.78
CA HIS A 142 -14.17 -23.49 1.78
C HIS A 142 -14.15 -24.21 3.15
N ALA A 143 -14.09 -23.48 4.27
CA ALA A 143 -13.94 -24.06 5.60
C ALA A 143 -15.28 -24.24 6.33
N GLY A 144 -16.28 -23.42 6.02
CA GLY A 144 -17.59 -23.40 6.70
C GLY A 144 -18.72 -24.08 5.92
N LEU A 145 -18.66 -24.11 4.59
CA LEU A 145 -19.71 -24.71 3.75
C LEU A 145 -19.31 -26.01 3.02
N GLY A 146 -18.05 -26.42 3.10
CA GLY A 146 -17.52 -27.64 2.47
C GLY A 146 -17.03 -27.38 1.05
#